data_AF-A0A3B8T0M8-F1
#
_entry.id   AF-A0A3B8T0M8-F1
#
_cell.length_a   1.000
_cell.length_b   1.000
_cell.length_c   1.000
_cell.angle_alpha   90.00
_cell.angle_beta   90.00
_cell.angle_gamma   90.00
#
_symmetry.space_group_name_H-M   'P 1'
#
loop_
_entity.id
_entity.type
_entity.pdbx_description
1 polymer ?
#
loop_
_entity_poly.entity_id
_entity_poly.type
_entity_poly.pdbx_seq_one_letter_code
_entity_poly.pdbx_strand_id
1 'polypeptide(L)' 'TVMGEDMLFAGHAAAPSALPKWITQLSKTKYFAGREFDSAKLQLKDKQLVFELRTSEGEDTR' A
#
# COMPACT_ATOMS: atom_id res chain seq x y z
N THR A 1 -12.28 4.69 -8.26
CA THR A 1 -13.19 3.57 -8.53
C THR A 1 -12.52 2.32 -8.02
N VAL A 2 -13.08 1.67 -6.99
CA VAL A 2 -12.65 0.33 -6.59
C VAL A 2 -13.19 -0.60 -7.68
N MET A 3 -12.34 -1.06 -8.58
CA MET A 3 -12.68 -2.10 -9.55
C MET A 3 -12.23 -3.43 -8.97
N GLY A 4 -13.19 -4.23 -8.50
CA GLY A 4 -13.13 -5.67 -8.21
C GLY A 4 -11.90 -6.21 -7.49
N GLU A 5 -12.10 -6.72 -6.26
CA GLU A 5 -11.29 -7.74 -5.55
C GLU A 5 -9.79 -7.45 -5.29
N ASP A 6 -9.20 -6.49 -6.00
CA ASP A 6 -7.83 -6.01 -5.87
C ASP A 6 -7.82 -4.58 -5.33
N MET A 7 -7.13 -4.37 -4.23
CA MET A 7 -6.91 -3.03 -3.69
C MET A 7 -5.57 -2.49 -4.14
N LEU A 8 -5.61 -1.34 -4.83
CA LEU A 8 -4.44 -0.62 -5.31
C LEU A 8 -4.28 0.71 -4.57
N PHE A 9 -3.15 0.88 -3.90
CA PHE A 9 -2.73 2.16 -3.34
C PHE A 9 -1.65 2.77 -4.21
N ALA A 10 -1.95 3.91 -4.84
CA ALA A 10 -0.97 4.69 -5.58
C ALA A 10 -0.90 6.10 -5.03
N GLY A 11 0.31 6.65 -4.92
CA GLY A 11 0.50 8.00 -4.41
C GLY A 11 1.91 8.51 -4.48
N HIS A 12 2.11 9.72 -3.96
CA HIS A 12 3.40 10.38 -3.89
C HIS A 12 3.90 10.41 -2.45
N ALA A 13 5.14 9.98 -2.23
CA ALA A 13 5.84 10.12 -0.96
C ALA A 13 6.71 11.38 -0.99
N ALA A 14 6.60 12.21 0.06
CA ALA A 14 7.45 13.39 0.20
C ALA A 14 8.93 13.04 0.42
N ALA A 15 9.22 11.85 0.96
CA ALA A 15 10.56 11.32 1.20
C ALA A 15 10.55 9.79 1.23
N PRO A 16 11.68 9.10 0.96
CA PRO A 16 11.75 7.63 1.00
C PRO A 16 11.36 7.06 2.36
N SER A 17 11.64 7.79 3.44
CA SER A 17 11.34 7.39 4.82
C SER A 17 9.86 7.51 5.21
N ALA A 18 9.03 8.17 4.39
CA ALA A 18 7.61 8.34 4.67
C ALA A 18 6.81 7.06 4.43
N LEU A 19 7.19 6.28 3.40
CA LEU A 19 6.43 5.10 2.99
C LEU A 19 6.45 3.98 4.07
N PRO A 20 7.59 3.60 4.67
CA PRO A 20 7.60 2.60 5.74
C PRO A 20 6.77 3.03 6.96
N LYS A 21 6.80 4.33 7.30
CA LYS A 21 6.01 4.88 8.41
C LYS A 21 4.52 4.76 8.13
N TRP A 22 4.10 5.10 6.92
CA TRP A 22 2.70 5.02 6.50
C TRP A 22 2.21 3.56 6.46
N ILE A 23 2.99 2.64 5.89
CA ILE A 23 2.69 1.20 5.89
C ILE A 23 2.55 0.66 7.32
N THR A 24 3.45 1.07 8.22
CA THR A 24 3.40 0.68 9.64
C THR A 24 2.15 1.22 10.36
N GLN A 25 1.61 2.36 9.92
CA GLN A 25 0.36 2.88 10.48
C GLN A 25 -0.86 2.18 9.87
N LEU A 26 -0.83 1.91 8.56
CA LEU A 26 -1.87 1.15 7.88
C LEU A 26 -2.08 -0.22 8.52
N SER A 27 -1.01 -0.96 8.80
CA SER A 27 -1.08 -2.30 9.40
C SER A 27 -1.70 -2.34 10.79
N LYS A 28 -1.84 -1.20 11.47
CA LYS A 28 -2.52 -1.08 12.77
C LYS A 28 -4.03 -0.93 12.63
N THR A 29 -4.54 -0.66 11.43
CA THR A 29 -5.98 -0.55 11.20
C THR A 29 -6.60 -1.94 11.14
N LYS A 30 -7.86 -2.08 11.56
CA LYS A 30 -8.56 -3.38 11.57
C LYS A 30 -8.59 -4.07 10.20
N TYR A 31 -8.68 -3.29 9.13
CA TYR A 31 -8.77 -3.84 7.78
C TYR A 31 -7.43 -4.41 7.30
N PHE A 32 -6.31 -3.72 7.55
CA PHE A 32 -4.98 -4.15 7.08
C PHE A 32 -4.18 -4.97 8.10
N ALA A 33 -4.69 -5.15 9.31
CA ALA A 33 -4.03 -5.99 10.32
C ALA A 33 -3.92 -7.44 9.81
N GLY A 34 -2.69 -7.95 9.74
CA GLY A 34 -2.41 -9.30 9.24
C GLY A 34 -2.51 -9.46 7.72
N ARG A 35 -2.79 -8.40 6.95
CA ARG A 35 -2.78 -8.45 5.49
C ARG A 35 -1.39 -8.18 4.95
N GLU A 36 -1.03 -8.93 3.92
CA GLU A 36 0.20 -8.73 3.15
C GLU A 36 -0.09 -7.99 1.84
N PHE A 37 0.90 -7.24 1.38
CA PHE A 37 0.88 -6.65 0.04
C PHE A 37 1.59 -7.60 -0.91
N ASP A 38 0.90 -8.04 -1.96
CA ASP A 38 1.47 -8.93 -2.97
C ASP A 38 2.54 -8.23 -3.82
N SER A 39 2.45 -6.91 -3.93
CA SER A 39 3.48 -6.13 -4.59
C SER A 39 3.64 -4.74 -3.98
N ALA A 40 4.90 -4.29 -3.96
CA ALA A 40 5.28 -2.93 -3.60
C ALA A 40 6.29 -2.41 -4.63
N LYS A 41 5.99 -1.26 -5.24
CA LYS A 41 6.90 -0.55 -6.14
C LYS A 41 7.14 0.86 -5.63
N LEU A 42 8.38 1.31 -5.76
CA LEU A 42 8.79 2.68 -5.50
C LEU A 42 9.62 3.17 -6.68
N GLN A 43 9.24 4.30 -7.27
CA GLN A 43 9.89 4.88 -8.44
C GLN A 43 10.15 6.36 -8.20
N LEU A 44 11.31 6.85 -8.64
CA LEU A 44 11.56 8.28 -8.72
C LEU A 44 11.13 8.76 -10.11
N LYS A 45 10.07 9.56 -10.18
CA LYS A 45 9.52 10.12 -11.42
C LYS A 45 9.30 11.61 -11.26
N ASP A 46 9.81 12.43 -12.18
CA ASP A 46 9.65 13.89 -12.15
C ASP A 46 10.10 14.53 -10.82
N LYS A 47 11.17 14.00 -10.21
CA LYS A 47 11.69 14.36 -8.87
C LYS A 47 10.72 14.07 -7.71
N GLN A 48 9.69 13.26 -7.94
CA GLN A 48 8.74 12.79 -6.94
C GLN A 48 8.90 11.28 -6.75
N LEU A 49 8.72 10.81 -5.52
CA LEU A 49 8.69 9.38 -5.23
C LEU A 49 7.26 8.90 -5.40
N VAL A 50 7.03 8.11 -6.45
CA VAL A 50 5.75 7.47 -6.74
C VAL A 50 5.79 6.08 -6.14
N PHE A 51 4.76 5.72 -5.38
CA PHE A 51 4.60 4.36 -4.87
C PHE A 51 3.33 3.70 -5.41
N GLU A 52 3.38 2.39 -5.51
CA GLU A 52 2.27 1.51 -5.86
C GLU A 52 2.31 0.31 -4.93
N LEU A 53 1.24 0.08 -4.16
CA LEU A 53 1.05 -1.11 -3.34
C LEU A 53 -0.21 -1.83 -3.82
N ARG A 54 -0.11 -3.13 -4.03
CA ARG A 54 -1.26 -3.98 -4.37
C ARG A 54 -1.45 -5.04 -3.29
N THR A 55 -2.70 -5.26 -2.91
CA THR A 55 -3.10 -6.38 -2.06
C THR A 55 -4.35 -7.01 -2.68
N SER A 56 -4.32 -8.32 -2.78
CA SER A 56 -5.43 -9.21 -3.09
C SER A 56 -6.14 -9.49 -1.78
N GLU A 57 -7.44 -9.76 -1.80
CA GLU A 57 -8.14 -10.16 -0.58
C GLU A 57 -7.52 -11.42 0.03
N GLY A 58 -6.70 -11.26 1.08
CA GLY A 58 -6.37 -12.36 1.98
C GLY A 58 -7.65 -12.79 2.68
N GLU A 59 -7.97 -14.09 2.59
CA GLU A 59 -9.17 -14.72 3.13
C GLU A 59 -9.52 -14.12 4.50
N ASP A 60 -10.68 -13.48 4.59
CA ASP A 60 -11.25 -13.02 5.86
C ASP A 60 -11.58 -14.28 6.68
N THR A 61 -10.57 -14.79 7.39
CA THR A 61 -10.67 -15.95 8.25
C THR A 61 -11.49 -15.56 9.47
N ARG A 62 -12.81 -15.62 9.27
CA ARG A 62 -13.85 -15.54 10.29
C ARG A 62 -13.72 -16.62 11.35
#